data_AF-A0A1C7ID68-F1
#
_entry.id   AF-A0A1C7ID68-F1
#
_cell.length_a   1.000
_cell.length_b   1.000
_cell.length_c   1.000
_cell.angle_alpha   90.00
_cell.angle_beta   90.00
_cell.angle_gamma   90.00
#
_symmetry.space_group_name_H-M   'P 1'
#
loop_
_entity.id
_entity.type
_entity.pdbx_description
1 polymer ?
#
loop_
_entity_poly.entity_id
_entity_poly.type
_entity_poly.pdbx_seq_one_letter_code
_entity_poly.pdbx_strand_id
1 'polypeptide(L)'
;MILYLDARTTVKDLIIDYIEVELANGETASLNWDESEIERTGNGFSARYKGVCFGEVYANGRLEQLQDMKITDIGLYSESCDPLNICITSMEFEDDGRLLKLEAPILHGNIVCQNESDEVISC
;
A
#
# COMPACT_ATOMS: atom_id res chain seq x y z
N MET A 1 -13.97 0.94 6.87
CA MET A 1 -12.60 1.45 6.73
C MET A 1 -12.27 1.78 5.27
N ILE A 2 -11.60 2.90 5.06
CA ILE A 2 -11.02 3.36 3.80
C ILE A 2 -9.52 3.55 4.02
N LEU A 3 -8.70 3.13 3.07
CA LEU A 3 -7.27 3.41 3.03
C LEU A 3 -6.99 4.45 1.93
N TYR A 4 -6.41 5.59 2.31
CA TYR A 4 -5.80 6.55 1.41
C TYR A 4 -4.29 6.28 1.37
N LEU A 5 -3.72 6.13 0.18
CA LEU A 5 -2.33 5.75 -0.01
C LEU A 5 -1.69 6.62 -1.10
N ASP A 6 -0.55 7.22 -0.80
CA ASP A 6 0.30 7.82 -1.84
C ASP A 6 1.53 6.94 -2.06
N ALA A 7 1.85 6.73 -3.34
CA ALA A 7 3.03 5.99 -3.73
C ALA A 7 3.76 6.66 -4.90
N ARG A 8 5.08 6.47 -4.91
CA ARG A 8 5.95 6.77 -6.05
C ARG A 8 6.25 5.52 -6.83
N THR A 9 6.28 5.63 -8.14
CA THR A 9 6.65 4.55 -9.06
C THR A 9 7.02 5.13 -10.42
N THR A 10 7.87 4.43 -11.18
CA THR A 10 8.09 4.73 -12.61
C THR A 10 7.11 3.99 -13.53
N VAL A 11 6.33 3.04 -13.01
CA VAL A 11 5.40 2.21 -13.77
C VAL A 11 4.02 2.88 -13.82
N LYS A 12 3.61 3.33 -15.02
CA LYS A 12 2.45 4.23 -15.20
C LYS A 12 1.10 3.59 -14.88
N ASP A 13 0.98 2.29 -15.12
CA ASP A 13 -0.24 1.51 -14.93
C ASP A 13 -0.20 0.60 -13.70
N LEU A 14 0.78 0.77 -12.81
CA LEU A 14 0.95 -0.08 -11.63
C LEU A 14 -0.31 -0.15 -10.77
N ILE A 15 -0.72 -1.35 -10.40
CA ILE A 15 -1.82 -1.63 -9.48
C ILE A 15 -1.25 -2.36 -8.26
N ILE A 16 -1.82 -2.08 -7.09
CA ILE A 16 -1.60 -2.87 -5.88
C ILE A 16 -2.78 -3.84 -5.78
N ASP A 17 -2.49 -5.12 -5.60
CA ASP A 17 -3.51 -6.16 -5.42
C ASP A 17 -3.79 -6.39 -3.93
N TYR A 18 -2.74 -6.40 -3.11
CA TYR A 18 -2.82 -6.54 -1.66
C TYR A 18 -1.58 -5.95 -0.98
N ILE A 19 -1.69 -5.68 0.32
CA ILE A 19 -0.56 -5.29 1.17
C ILE A 19 -0.52 -6.25 2.35
N GLU A 20 0.57 -6.99 2.53
CA GLU A 20 0.77 -7.80 3.74
C GLU A 20 1.41 -6.95 4.83
N VAL A 21 0.85 -7.05 6.03
CA VAL A 21 1.34 -6.31 7.20
C VAL A 21 1.54 -7.22 8.40
N GLU A 22 2.60 -6.96 9.17
CA GLU A 22 2.77 -7.47 10.53
C GLU A 22 2.15 -6.46 11.51
N LEU A 23 1.15 -6.91 12.28
CA LEU A 23 0.50 -6.12 13.32
C LEU A 23 1.37 -6.09 14.59
N ALA A 24 1.10 -5.15 15.50
CA ALA A 24 1.88 -5.01 16.74
C ALA A 24 1.88 -6.26 17.65
N ASN A 25 0.88 -7.14 17.51
CA ASN A 25 0.81 -8.42 18.22
C ASN A 25 1.63 -9.55 17.57
N GLY A 26 2.30 -9.27 16.43
CA GLY A 26 3.08 -10.23 15.66
C GLY A 26 2.27 -11.08 14.67
N GLU A 27 0.95 -10.89 14.59
CA GLU A 27 0.13 -11.54 13.57
C GLU A 27 0.32 -10.86 12.22
N THR A 28 0.32 -11.65 11.15
CA THR A 28 0.33 -11.14 9.78
C THR A 28 -1.09 -11.04 9.25
N ALA A 29 -1.41 -9.95 8.57
CA ALA A 29 -2.70 -9.73 7.93
C ALA A 29 -2.51 -9.25 6.48
N SER A 30 -3.26 -9.87 5.56
CA SER A 30 -3.39 -9.39 4.19
C SER A 30 -4.46 -8.31 4.14
N LEU A 31 -4.06 -7.11 3.72
CA LEU A 31 -4.96 -6.01 3.45
C LEU A 31 -5.40 -6.08 1.99
N ASN A 32 -6.71 -6.25 1.79
CA ASN A 32 -7.37 -6.12 0.48
C ASN A 32 -8.65 -5.28 0.61
N TRP A 33 -9.32 -5.04 -0.52
CA TRP A 33 -10.42 -4.07 -0.60
C TRP A 33 -11.37 -4.37 -1.76
N ASP A 34 -12.58 -3.84 -1.67
CA ASP A 34 -13.65 -4.04 -2.66
C ASP A 34 -13.50 -3.11 -3.88
N GLU A 35 -13.06 -1.86 -3.64
CA GLU A 35 -12.97 -0.82 -4.68
C GLU A 35 -11.64 -0.07 -4.61
N SER A 36 -11.11 0.26 -5.79
CA SER A 36 -9.92 1.11 -5.98
C SER A 36 -10.29 2.36 -6.78
N GLU A 37 -10.02 3.55 -6.23
CA GLU A 37 -9.99 4.80 -6.97
C GLU A 37 -8.54 5.26 -7.04
N ILE A 38 -7.98 5.40 -8.26
CA ILE A 38 -6.55 5.73 -8.45
C ILE A 38 -6.43 7.02 -9.27
N GLU A 39 -5.76 8.00 -8.68
CA GLU A 39 -5.34 9.23 -9.34
C GLU A 39 -3.86 9.15 -9.71
N ARG A 40 -3.55 9.09 -11.01
CA ARG A 40 -2.18 9.00 -11.51
C ARG A 40 -1.50 10.37 -11.47
N THR A 41 -0.26 10.40 -11.01
CA THR A 41 0.58 11.60 -11.00
C THR A 41 1.80 11.38 -11.89
N GLY A 42 2.58 12.45 -12.14
CA GLY A 42 3.77 12.35 -13.00
C GLY A 42 4.88 11.45 -12.45
N ASN A 43 4.87 11.14 -11.14
CA ASN A 43 5.90 10.35 -10.45
C ASN A 43 5.33 9.21 -9.58
N GLY A 44 4.08 8.83 -9.79
CA GLY A 44 3.40 7.81 -8.99
C GLY A 44 1.89 7.91 -9.06
N PHE A 45 1.22 7.70 -7.92
CA PHE A 45 -0.22 7.80 -7.80
C PHE A 45 -0.66 8.04 -6.36
N SER A 46 -1.88 8.58 -6.24
CA SER A 46 -2.67 8.58 -5.01
C SER A 46 -3.83 7.62 -5.20
N ALA A 47 -4.12 6.79 -4.21
CA ALA A 47 -5.17 5.80 -4.26
C ALA A 47 -6.08 5.90 -3.03
N ARG A 48 -7.34 5.57 -3.26
CA ARG A 48 -8.35 5.38 -2.23
C ARG A 48 -8.95 4.00 -2.39
N TYR A 49 -8.73 3.17 -1.38
CA TYR A 49 -9.18 1.79 -1.31
C TYR A 49 -10.34 1.67 -0.31
N LYS A 50 -11.52 1.23 -0.77
CA LYS A 50 -12.73 1.15 0.06
C LYS A 50 -13.10 -0.29 0.37
N GLY A 51 -13.70 -0.49 1.54
CA GLY A 51 -14.08 -1.83 2.00
C GLY A 51 -12.87 -2.65 2.42
N VAL A 52 -11.90 -2.01 3.10
CA VAL A 52 -10.68 -2.68 3.54
C VAL A 52 -11.01 -3.87 4.44
N CYS A 53 -10.39 -5.02 4.16
CA CYS A 53 -10.50 -6.26 4.90
C CYS A 53 -9.12 -6.73 5.39
N PHE A 54 -9.09 -7.44 6.51
CA PHE A 54 -7.91 -8.16 6.99
C PHE A 54 -8.19 -9.65 6.85
N GLY A 55 -7.54 -10.31 5.88
CA GLY A 55 -7.77 -11.73 5.58
C GLY A 55 -9.24 -12.04 5.29
N GLU A 56 -9.83 -11.33 4.31
CA GLU A 56 -11.23 -11.50 3.87
C GLU A 56 -12.32 -11.05 4.87
N VAL A 57 -11.95 -10.47 6.02
CA VAL A 57 -12.92 -9.95 7.00
C VAL A 57 -12.83 -8.44 7.07
N TYR A 58 -13.96 -7.75 6.89
CA TYR A 58 -14.03 -6.28 6.95
C TYR A 58 -13.33 -5.71 8.20
N ALA A 59 -12.47 -4.73 7.96
CA ALA A 59 -11.59 -4.15 8.97
C ALA A 59 -12.28 -3.08 9.84
N ASN A 60 -13.57 -2.79 9.60
CA ASN A 60 -14.33 -1.82 10.39
C ASN A 60 -14.25 -2.14 11.89
N GLY A 61 -13.98 -1.11 12.70
CA GLY A 61 -13.78 -1.21 14.15
C GLY A 61 -12.38 -1.69 14.57
N ARG A 62 -11.48 -2.00 13.62
CA ARG A 62 -10.15 -2.58 13.90
C ARG A 62 -8.98 -1.60 13.68
N LEU A 63 -9.25 -0.31 13.57
CA LEU A 63 -8.25 0.74 13.32
C LEU A 63 -7.05 0.67 14.29
N GLU A 64 -7.30 0.37 15.58
CA GLU A 64 -6.26 0.28 16.61
C GLU A 64 -5.29 -0.89 16.40
N GLN A 65 -5.68 -1.94 15.66
CA GLN A 65 -4.80 -3.07 15.38
C GLN A 65 -3.69 -2.70 14.37
N LEU A 66 -3.93 -1.68 13.54
CA LEU A 66 -2.98 -1.16 12.56
C LEU A 66 -1.93 -0.23 13.19
N GLN A 67 -2.10 0.13 14.47
CA GLN A 67 -1.09 0.92 15.17
C GLN A 67 0.24 0.16 15.17
N ASP A 68 1.30 0.85 14.76
CA ASP A 68 2.67 0.32 14.69
C ASP A 68 2.84 -0.88 13.75
N MET A 69 1.90 -1.08 12.82
CA MET A 69 2.01 -2.11 11.79
C MET A 69 3.21 -1.86 10.87
N LYS A 70 3.77 -2.94 10.34
CA LYS A 70 4.87 -2.90 9.37
C LYS A 70 4.43 -3.58 8.09
N ILE A 71 4.79 -3.01 6.96
CA ILE A 71 4.57 -3.66 5.67
C ILE A 71 5.61 -4.76 5.49
N THR A 72 5.17 -5.97 5.20
CA THR A 72 6.04 -7.14 4.99
C THR A 72 6.08 -7.60 3.54
N ASP A 73 5.02 -7.35 2.75
CA ASP A 73 4.97 -7.63 1.31
C ASP A 73 3.93 -6.76 0.61
N ILE A 74 4.05 -6.60 -0.70
CA ILE A 74 3.10 -5.87 -1.54
C ILE A 74 2.89 -6.65 -2.84
N GLY A 75 1.65 -7.08 -3.09
CA GLY A 75 1.26 -7.65 -4.38
C GLY A 75 1.12 -6.55 -5.42
N LEU A 76 1.96 -6.58 -6.46
CA LEU A 76 1.98 -5.58 -7.53
C LEU A 76 1.63 -6.19 -8.89
N TYR A 77 0.93 -5.42 -9.70
CA TYR A 77 0.55 -5.81 -11.06
C TYR A 77 0.72 -4.65 -12.05
N SER A 78 1.14 -4.96 -13.29
CA SER A 78 1.18 -4.06 -14.43
C SER A 78 0.99 -4.87 -15.71
N GLU A 79 0.28 -4.31 -16.68
CA GLU A 79 0.15 -4.91 -18.02
C GLU A 79 1.32 -4.49 -18.92
N SER A 80 2.01 -3.39 -18.58
CA SER A 80 2.89 -2.69 -19.50
C SER A 80 4.38 -2.86 -19.22
N CYS A 81 4.80 -3.23 -18.00
CA CYS A 81 6.23 -3.26 -17.67
C CYS A 81 6.59 -4.31 -16.61
N ASP A 82 7.82 -4.83 -16.71
CA ASP A 82 8.53 -5.66 -15.73
C ASP A 82 10.03 -5.31 -15.86
N PRO A 83 10.76 -4.98 -14.77
CA PRO A 83 10.39 -5.14 -13.35
C PRO A 83 9.52 -4.02 -12.78
N LEU A 84 8.74 -4.37 -11.76
CA LEU A 84 7.86 -3.44 -11.04
C LEU A 84 8.60 -2.74 -9.90
N ASN A 85 8.27 -1.48 -9.65
CA ASN A 85 8.74 -0.76 -8.48
C ASN A 85 7.65 0.08 -7.83
N ILE A 86 7.75 0.23 -6.52
CA ILE A 86 6.87 1.09 -5.74
C ILE A 86 7.60 1.62 -4.50
N CYS A 87 7.24 2.81 -4.06
CA CYS A 87 7.60 3.37 -2.78
C CYS A 87 6.35 4.02 -2.17
N ILE A 88 5.74 3.37 -1.17
CA ILE A 88 4.61 3.94 -0.43
C ILE A 88 5.15 5.06 0.47
N THR A 89 4.66 6.29 0.26
CA THR A 89 5.10 7.47 1.02
C THR A 89 4.20 7.78 2.20
N SER A 90 2.94 7.38 2.13
CA SER A 90 1.93 7.62 3.17
C SER A 90 0.83 6.57 3.09
N MET A 91 0.30 6.22 4.26
CA MET A 91 -0.97 5.50 4.41
C MET A 91 -1.81 6.23 5.46
N GLU A 92 -3.07 6.48 5.15
CA GLU A 92 -4.05 7.01 6.08
C GLU A 92 -5.30 6.14 6.07
N PHE A 93 -5.63 5.58 7.24
CA PHE A 93 -6.82 4.77 7.42
C PHE A 93 -7.92 5.60 8.06
N GLU A 94 -9.07 5.67 7.41
CA GLU A 94 -10.28 6.30 7.93
C GLU A 94 -11.31 5.23 8.30
N ASP A 95 -11.85 5.30 9.52
CA ASP A 95 -12.92 4.43 9.98
C ASP A 95 -13.87 5.17 10.92
N ASP A 96 -15.11 5.39 10.47
CA ASP A 96 -16.16 6.12 11.19
C ASP A 96 -15.70 7.49 11.75
N GLY A 97 -15.00 8.27 10.91
CA GLY A 97 -14.46 9.58 11.27
C GLY A 97 -13.18 9.55 12.11
N ARG A 98 -12.69 8.38 12.51
CA ARG A 98 -11.36 8.22 13.14
C ARG A 98 -10.30 8.07 12.04
N LEU A 99 -9.14 8.68 12.27
CA LEU A 99 -8.00 8.64 11.35
C LEU A 99 -6.78 8.03 12.03
N LEU A 100 -6.08 7.13 11.32
CA LEU A 100 -4.74 6.68 11.64
C LEU A 100 -3.82 6.99 10.47
N LYS A 101 -2.88 7.89 10.68
CA LYS A 101 -1.90 8.27 9.67
C LYS A 101 -0.55 7.62 9.96
N LEU A 102 0.00 6.97 8.95
CA LEU A 102 1.32 6.35 8.94
C LEU A 102 2.13 7.04 7.85
N GLU A 103 3.03 7.95 8.26
CA GLU A 103 3.97 8.60 7.35
C GLU A 103 5.22 7.72 7.22
N ALA A 104 5.66 7.49 5.97
CA ALA A 104 6.79 6.61 5.67
C ALA A 104 6.70 5.26 6.41
N PRO A 105 5.63 4.46 6.16
CA PRO A 105 5.39 3.22 6.89
C PRO A 105 6.63 2.31 6.87
N ILE A 106 6.94 1.73 8.03
CA ILE A 106 8.13 0.91 8.22
C ILE A 106 7.99 -0.36 7.39
N LEU A 107 8.88 -0.51 6.41
CA LEU A 107 9.04 -1.73 5.62
C LEU A 107 9.95 -2.69 6.37
N HIS A 108 9.45 -3.88 6.69
CA HIS A 108 10.24 -4.94 7.29
C HIS A 108 10.73 -5.88 6.17
N GLY A 109 12.04 -5.91 5.93
CA GLY A 109 12.66 -6.67 4.84
C GLY A 109 12.98 -5.82 3.60
N ASN A 110 13.68 -6.42 2.63
CA ASN A 110 14.32 -5.76 1.47
C ASN A 110 13.35 -5.17 0.41
N ILE A 111 12.17 -4.70 0.79
CA ILE A 111 11.16 -4.11 -0.12
C ILE A 111 11.25 -2.57 -0.08
N VAL A 112 12.48 -2.06 0.06
CA VAL A 112 12.78 -0.63 -0.06
C VAL A 112 13.28 -0.43 -1.48
N CYS A 113 12.45 0.20 -2.32
CA CYS A 113 12.86 0.73 -3.61
C CYS A 113 13.48 -0.32 -4.55
N GLN A 114 12.69 -0.97 -5.41
CA GLN A 114 13.26 -1.57 -6.61
C GLN A 114 13.71 -0.44 -7.57
N ASN A 115 14.89 0.11 -7.29
CA ASN A 115 15.91 0.64 -8.20
C ASN A 115 16.81 1.59 -7.39
N GLU A 116 17.74 1.05 -6.60
CA GLU A 116 19.03 1.70 -6.38
C GLU A 116 19.94 1.50 -7.60
N SER A 117 19.43 1.87 -8.78
CA SER A 117 20.22 1.92 -10.00
C SER A 117 19.70 3.10 -10.78
N ASP A 118 20.55 4.12 -10.94
CA ASP A 118 20.36 5.30 -11.80
C ASP A 118 20.19 4.94 -13.30
N GLU A 119 19.70 3.75 -13.62
CA GLU A 119 19.34 3.35 -14.97
C GLU A 119 17.86 3.60 -15.20
N VAL A 120 17.60 4.62 -16.02
CA VAL A 120 16.31 4.86 -16.63
C VAL A 120 15.97 3.65 -17.50
N ILE A 121 15.27 2.67 -16.96
CA ILE A 121 14.60 1.63 -17.75
C ILE A 121 13.42 2.33 -18.43
N SER A 122 13.57 2.63 -19.72
CA SER A 122 12.46 3.18 -20.50
C SER A 122 11.46 2.06 -20.82
N CYS A 123 10.30 2.10 -20.16
CA CYS A 123 9.04 1.72 -20.80
C CYS A 123 8.40 3.02 -21.39
#